data_AF-A0AA86T6Z8-F1
#
_entry.id   AF-A0AA86T6Z8-F1
#
_cell.length_a   1.000
_cell.length_b   1.000
_cell.length_c   1.000
_cell.angle_alpha   90.00
_cell.angle_beta   90.00
_cell.angle_gamma   90.00
#
_symmetry.space_group_name_H-M   'P 1'
#
loop_
_entity.id
_entity.type
_entity.pdbx_description
1 polymer ?
#
loop_
_entity_poly.entity_id
_entity_poly.type
_entity_poly.pdbx_seq_one_letter_code
_entity_poly.pdbx_strand_id
1 'polypeptide(L)'
;MENTEKAREIREWIDPDERVTVNFIDEWNLNAEVIGCTDEVVHLSLETSLPHVKQPVSIPLREVTLAEDPSRYTRDPEKPLRYGRLVLTIDRDRPDGLL
;
A
#
# COMPACT_ATOMS: atom_id res chain seq x y z
N MET A 1 14.84 1.47 -8.45
CA MET A 1 13.96 2.64 -8.34
C MET A 1 14.42 3.47 -7.14
N GLU A 2 14.67 4.76 -7.32
CA GLU A 2 15.02 5.65 -6.20
C GLU A 2 13.78 6.02 -5.37
N ASN A 3 13.96 6.45 -4.12
CA ASN A 3 12.83 6.76 -3.24
C ASN A 3 11.92 7.87 -3.79
N THR A 4 12.48 8.90 -4.42
CA THR A 4 11.71 9.99 -5.03
C THR A 4 10.79 9.49 -6.15
N GLU A 5 11.26 8.51 -6.93
CA GLU A 5 10.48 7.89 -7.99
C GLU A 5 9.37 6.99 -7.40
N LYS A 6 9.70 6.16 -6.40
CA LYS A 6 8.71 5.38 -5.65
C LYS A 6 7.63 6.27 -5.03
N ALA A 7 8.03 7.39 -4.42
CA ALA A 7 7.12 8.33 -3.78
C ALA A 7 6.17 8.97 -4.79
N ARG A 8 6.66 9.34 -5.97
CA ARG A 8 5.82 9.88 -7.05
C ARG A 8 4.74 8.87 -7.45
N GLU A 9 5.11 7.60 -7.64
CA GLU A 9 4.18 6.54 -8.02
C GLU A 9 3.14 6.27 -6.91
N ILE A 10 3.59 6.11 -5.65
CA ILE A 10 2.71 5.88 -4.50
C ILE A 10 1.71 7.04 -4.30
N ARG A 11 2.13 8.30 -4.54
CA ARG A 11 1.26 9.47 -4.35
C ARG A 11 0.02 9.46 -5.25
N GLU A 12 0.08 8.79 -6.39
CA GLU A 12 -1.08 8.63 -7.28
C GLU A 12 -2.17 7.76 -6.67
N TRP A 13 -1.85 6.98 -5.63
CA TRP A 13 -2.73 6.07 -4.89
C TRP A 13 -3.22 6.65 -3.56
N ILE A 14 -2.93 7.93 -3.27
CA ILE A 14 -3.50 8.62 -2.10
C ILE A 14 -4.97 8.92 -2.38
N ASP A 15 -5.79 7.91 -2.12
CA ASP A 15 -7.24 7.95 -2.27
C ASP A 15 -7.86 6.96 -1.27
N PRO A 16 -8.79 7.39 -0.40
CA PRO A 16 -9.42 6.50 0.58
C PRO A 16 -10.30 5.40 -0.03
N ASP A 17 -10.74 5.55 -1.29
CA ASP A 17 -11.56 4.57 -1.99
C ASP A 17 -10.70 3.58 -2.81
N GLU A 18 -9.44 3.93 -3.09
CA GLU A 18 -8.50 2.99 -3.70
C GLU A 18 -7.84 2.09 -2.66
N ARG A 19 -7.48 0.87 -3.09
CA ARG A 19 -6.80 -0.09 -2.25
C ARG A 19 -5.49 -0.48 -2.91
N VAL A 20 -4.44 -0.62 -2.12
CA VAL A 20 -3.13 -1.15 -2.54
C VAL A 20 -2.89 -2.49 -1.85
N THR A 21 -2.16 -3.40 -2.50
CA THR A 21 -1.77 -4.67 -1.89
C THR A 21 -0.46 -4.46 -1.13
N VAL A 22 -0.37 -5.00 0.08
CA VAL A 22 0.84 -4.97 0.90
C VAL A 22 1.28 -6.40 1.20
N ASN A 23 2.56 -6.68 1.00
CA ASN A 23 3.21 -7.93 1.38
C ASN A 23 4.34 -7.63 2.36
N PHE A 24 4.31 -8.27 3.51
CA PHE A 24 5.42 -8.38 4.44
C PHE A 24 6.14 -9.73 4.21
N ILE A 25 7.26 -9.94 4.89
CA ILE A 25 7.98 -11.22 4.83
C ILE A 25 7.10 -12.37 5.38
N ASP A 26 6.40 -12.13 6.48
CA ASP A 26 5.59 -13.11 7.21
C ASP A 26 4.12 -13.19 6.74
N GLU A 27 3.61 -12.21 6.00
CA GLU A 27 2.21 -12.16 5.57
C GLU A 27 2.03 -11.45 4.21
N TRP A 28 1.18 -12.03 3.35
CA TRP A 28 0.99 -11.61 1.97
C TRP A 28 -0.47 -11.26 1.69
N ASN A 29 -0.69 -10.45 0.64
CA ASN A 29 -2.00 -10.06 0.14
C ASN A 29 -2.85 -9.21 1.10
N LEU A 30 -2.21 -8.42 1.97
CA LEU A 30 -2.93 -7.48 2.81
C LEU A 30 -3.48 -6.32 1.99
N ASN A 31 -4.67 -5.86 2.35
CA ASN A 31 -5.23 -4.63 1.78
C ASN A 31 -4.79 -3.44 2.63
N ALA A 32 -4.46 -2.34 1.96
CA ALA A 32 -4.21 -1.07 2.62
C ALA A 32 -4.76 0.10 1.81
N GLU A 33 -4.91 1.22 2.49
CA GLU A 33 -5.07 2.56 1.90
C GLU A 33 -3.75 3.33 2.04
N VAL A 34 -3.37 4.08 1.02
CA VAL A 34 -2.27 5.04 1.14
C VAL A 34 -2.85 6.33 1.73
N ILE A 35 -2.47 6.65 2.96
CA ILE A 35 -2.95 7.84 3.67
C ILE A 35 -1.97 9.01 3.57
N GLY A 36 -0.75 8.77 3.09
CA GLY A 36 0.24 9.81 2.80
C GLY A 36 1.59 9.24 2.35
N CYS A 37 2.41 10.04 1.66
CA CYS A 37 3.74 9.62 1.25
C CYS A 37 4.70 10.81 1.12
N THR A 38 5.78 10.78 1.91
CA THR A 38 6.94 11.68 1.77
C THR A 38 7.98 11.07 0.84
N ASP A 39 9.09 11.77 0.57
CA ASP A 39 10.17 11.22 -0.25
C ASP A 39 10.97 10.11 0.46
N GLU A 40 10.67 9.83 1.74
CA GLU A 40 11.38 8.83 2.54
C GLU A 40 10.46 7.76 3.15
N VAL A 41 9.18 8.07 3.37
CA VAL A 41 8.25 7.23 4.12
C VAL A 41 6.89 7.18 3.42
N VAL A 42 6.29 6.00 3.38
CA VAL A 42 4.87 5.82 3.05
C VAL A 42 4.07 5.56 4.33
N HIS A 43 2.92 6.23 4.44
CA HIS A 43 1.96 6.03 5.50
C HIS A 43 0.78 5.23 4.93
N LEU A 44 0.46 4.12 5.58
CA LEU A 44 -0.58 3.17 5.15
C LEU A 44 -1.60 2.98 6.27
N SER A 45 -2.85 2.70 5.90
CA SER A 45 -3.86 2.16 6.80
C SER A 45 -4.12 0.71 6.39
N LEU A 46 -3.58 -0.25 7.16
CA LEU A 46 -3.71 -1.68 6.89
C LEU A 46 -5.06 -2.21 7.37
N GLU A 47 -5.75 -2.97 6.53
CA GLU A 47 -6.88 -3.78 6.95
C GLU A 47 -6.35 -4.95 7.81
N THR A 48 -6.98 -5.17 8.96
CA THR A 48 -6.60 -6.22 9.91
C THR A 48 -7.48 -7.45 9.75
N SER A 49 -7.17 -8.53 10.47
CA SER A 49 -8.03 -9.71 10.52
C SER A 49 -9.40 -9.41 11.16
N LEU A 50 -9.47 -8.35 11.96
CA LEU A 50 -10.68 -7.88 12.61
C LEU A 50 -11.50 -6.96 11.70
N PRO A 51 -12.79 -7.28 11.45
CA PRO A 51 -13.65 -6.43 10.64
C PRO A 51 -13.70 -4.99 11.17
N HIS A 52 -13.65 -4.03 10.26
CA HIS A 52 -13.73 -2.59 10.54
C HIS A 52 -12.55 -2.00 11.35
N VAL A 53 -11.54 -2.80 11.71
CA VAL A 53 -10.33 -2.32 12.36
C VAL A 53 -9.25 -2.12 11.30
N LYS A 54 -8.73 -0.89 11.22
CA LYS A 54 -7.57 -0.55 10.40
C LYS A 54 -6.43 -0.09 11.29
N GLN A 55 -5.21 -0.45 10.90
CA GLN A 55 -4.01 -0.10 11.64
C GLN A 55 -3.12 0.85 10.82
N PRO A 56 -2.85 2.07 11.32
CA PRO A 56 -1.90 2.96 10.67
C PRO A 56 -0.48 2.44 10.84
N VAL A 57 0.27 2.39 9.75
CA VAL A 57 1.71 2.05 9.75
C VAL A 57 2.49 3.02 8.89
N SER A 58 3.76 3.22 9.24
CA SER A 58 4.68 4.08 8.50
C SER A 58 5.92 3.27 8.13
N ILE A 59 6.22 3.21 6.84
CA ILE A 59 7.24 2.32 6.29
C ILE A 59 8.26 3.13 5.49
N PRO A 60 9.56 3.01 5.79
CA PRO A 60 10.60 3.64 4.98
C PRO A 60 10.60 3.13 3.54
N LEU A 61 10.62 4.02 2.55
CA LEU A 61 10.61 3.66 1.12
C LEU A 61 11.84 2.85 0.68
N ARG A 62 12.94 2.94 1.44
CA ARG A 62 14.12 2.11 1.25
C ARG A 62 13.84 0.61 1.47
N GLU A 63 12.83 0.27 2.28
CA GLU A 63 12.40 -1.10 2.59
C GLU A 63 11.27 -1.56 1.65
N VAL A 64 10.77 -0.69 0.77
CA VAL A 64 9.62 -0.96 -0.10
C VAL A 64 10.08 -1.25 -1.52
N THR A 65 9.62 -2.35 -2.09
CA THR A 65 9.67 -2.63 -3.53
C THR A 65 8.27 -2.50 -4.11
N LEU A 66 8.16 -1.76 -5.22
CA LEU A 66 6.90 -1.57 -5.93
C LEU A 66 6.74 -2.62 -7.03
N ALA A 67 5.51 -3.10 -7.17
CA ALA A 67 5.07 -3.92 -8.28
C ALA A 67 3.61 -3.58 -8.61
N GLU A 68 3.11 -4.13 -9.70
CA GLU A 68 1.73 -3.97 -10.12
C GLU A 68 1.06 -5.35 -10.20
N ASP A 69 -0.16 -5.45 -9.69
CA ASP A 69 -1.03 -6.62 -9.85
C ASP A 69 -2.10 -6.32 -10.90
N PRO A 70 -1.92 -6.73 -12.17
CA PRO A 70 -2.87 -6.47 -13.26
C PRO A 70 -4.17 -7.28 -13.13
N SER A 71 -4.22 -8.27 -12.22
CA SER A 71 -5.41 -9.10 -12.00
C SER A 71 -6.45 -8.42 -11.11
N ARG A 72 -6.08 -7.32 -10.44
CA ARG A 72 -6.94 -6.52 -9.57
C ARG A 72 -7.14 -5.13 -10.20
N TYR A 73 -8.36 -4.63 -10.15
CA TYR A 73 -8.72 -3.29 -10.60
C TYR A 73 -9.28 -2.49 -9.43
N THR A 74 -9.04 -1.18 -9.41
CA THR A 74 -9.77 -0.29 -8.49
C THR A 74 -11.15 -0.01 -9.09
N ARG A 75 -12.18 -0.12 -8.24
CA ARG A 75 -13.57 0.07 -8.64
C ARG A 75 -14.03 1.47 -8.22
N ASP A 76 -13.38 2.49 -8.79
CA ASP A 76 -13.84 3.86 -8.69
C ASP A 76 -14.84 4.11 -9.84
N PRO A 77 -16.14 4.35 -9.56
CA PRO A 77 -17.14 4.63 -10.59
C PRO A 77 -17.01 6.05 -11.18
N GLU A 78 -16.27 6.95 -10.54
CA GLU A 78 -16.06 8.34 -10.95
C GLU A 78 -14.77 8.54 -11.74
N LYS A 79 -13.83 7.57 -11.69
CA LYS A 79 -12.58 7.59 -12.45
C LYS A 79 -12.52 6.52 -13.54
N PRO A 80 -11.70 6.73 -14.59
CA PRO A 80 -11.36 5.67 -15.53
C PRO A 80 -10.80 4.47 -14.78
N LEU A 81 -11.24 3.27 -15.14
CA LEU A 81 -10.78 2.01 -14.55
C LEU A 81 -9.24 1.96 -14.59
N ARG A 82 -8.59 2.01 -13.41
CA ARG A 82 -7.15 1.72 -13.34
C ARG A 82 -6.98 0.21 -13.42
N TYR A 83 -6.45 -0.23 -14.56
CA TYR A 83 -5.98 -1.59 -14.75
C TYR A 83 -4.69 -1.72 -13.94
N GLY A 84 -4.67 -2.65 -13.00
CA GLY A 84 -3.52 -2.82 -12.11
C GLY A 84 -3.76 -2.21 -10.73
N ARG A 85 -3.39 -2.96 -9.70
CA ARG A 85 -3.33 -2.52 -8.31
C ARG A 85 -1.88 -2.36 -7.89
N LEU A 86 -1.52 -1.24 -7.25
CA LEU A 86 -0.19 -1.07 -6.68
C LEU A 86 0.06 -2.14 -5.61
N VAL A 87 1.23 -2.77 -5.68
CA VAL A 87 1.73 -3.74 -4.72
C VAL A 87 2.97 -3.19 -4.04
N LEU A 88 2.94 -3.14 -2.72
CA LEU A 88 4.08 -2.76 -1.87
C LEU A 88 4.61 -4.01 -1.19
N THR A 89 5.78 -4.48 -1.61
CA THR A 89 6.50 -5.56 -0.92
C THR A 89 7.51 -4.95 0.03
N ILE A 90 7.37 -5.24 1.32
CA ILE A 90 8.12 -4.64 2.41
C ILE A 90 9.14 -5.66 2.93
N ASP A 91 10.41 -5.28 2.93
CA ASP A 91 11.54 -6.12 3.39
C ASP A 91 11.68 -6.12 4.92
N ARG A 92 10.60 -6.53 5.61
CA ARG A 92 10.53 -6.77 7.06
C ARG A 92 9.28 -7.56 7.41
N ASP A 93 9.27 -8.12 8.60
CA ASP A 93 8.06 -8.64 9.21
C ASP A 93 7.07 -7.50 9.54
N ARG A 94 5.81 -7.88 9.72
CA ARG A 94 4.78 -6.98 10.21
C ARG A 94 5.19 -6.31 11.53
N PRO A 95 4.82 -5.03 11.74
CA PRO A 95 5.01 -4.41 13.05
C PRO A 95 4.27 -5.17 14.14
N ASP A 96 4.90 -5.28 15.32
CA ASP A 96 4.29 -5.89 16.50
C ASP A 96 2.91 -5.28 16.79
N GLY A 97 1.91 -6.14 17.00
CA GLY A 97 0.54 -5.72 17.26
C GLY A 97 -0.29 -5.47 16.00
N LEU A 98 0.13 -5.93 14.81
CA LEU A 98 -0.81 -6.14 13.70
C LEU A 98 -1.78 -7.27 14.06
N LEU A 99 -3.04 -6.91 14.37
CA LEU A 99 -4.09 -7.82 14.83
C LEU A 99 -4.73 -8.64 13.71
#